data_AF-V2YIS3-F1
#
_entry.id   AF-V2YIS3-F1
#
_cell.length_a   1.000
_cell.length_b   1.000
_cell.length_c   1.000
_cell.angle_alpha   90.00
_cell.angle_beta   90.00
_cell.angle_gamma   90.00
#
_symmetry.space_group_name_H-M   'P 1'
#
loop_
_entity.id
_entity.type
_entity.pdbx_description
1 polymer ?
#
loop_
_entity_poly.entity_id
_entity_poly.type
_entity_poly.pdbx_seq_one_letter_code
_entity_poly.pdbx_strand_id
1 'polypeptide(L)'
;MPRIPPSLCQLLSRSLRLQPEVPATGSRSLLSASYSHQITRPVTPLTQSSLRPRLSLAFNSTTSSPLQSLLLSPSPFFQQQQIRFAQRGTEYQPSQRVRKRRHGFLARKRSKGGRKILARRLAKGRKYLTH
;
A
#
# COMPACT_ATOMS: atom_id res chain seq x y z
N MET A 1 5.41 26.03 21.30
CA MET A 1 4.43 26.37 20.24
C MET A 1 4.48 27.87 20.03
N PRO A 2 4.67 28.39 18.80
CA PRO A 2 4.69 29.82 18.57
C PRO A 2 3.31 30.40 18.87
N ARG A 3 3.23 31.33 19.83
CA ARG A 3 2.00 32.03 20.18
C ARG A 3 1.86 33.23 19.25
N ILE A 4 0.77 33.27 18.50
CA ILE A 4 0.45 34.41 17.63
C ILE A 4 0.14 35.61 18.53
N PRO A 5 0.76 36.79 18.32
CA PRO A 5 0.51 37.98 19.12
C PRO A 5 -0.96 38.43 18.97
N PRO A 6 -1.59 38.93 20.05
CA PRO A 6 -3.03 39.24 20.07
C PRO A 6 -3.44 40.33 19.05
N SER A 7 -2.50 41.16 18.60
CA SER A 7 -2.72 42.16 17.55
C SER A 7 -3.11 41.56 16.20
N LEU A 8 -2.59 40.38 15.85
CA LEU A 8 -2.94 39.68 14.60
C LEU A 8 -4.32 39.02 14.67
N CYS A 9 -4.86 38.81 15.88
CA CYS A 9 -6.19 38.23 16.07
C CYS A 9 -7.31 39.20 15.64
N GLN A 10 -7.10 40.50 15.83
CA GLN A 10 -8.08 41.54 15.48
C GLN A 10 -8.20 41.81 13.98
N LEU A 11 -7.14 41.52 13.21
CA LEU A 11 -7.16 41.68 11.75
C LEU A 11 -7.92 40.55 11.04
N LEU A 12 -7.98 39.36 11.65
CA LEU A 12 -8.69 38.19 11.12
C LEU A 12 -10.20 38.20 11.40
N SER A 13 -10.67 39.01 12.36
CA SER A 13 -12.09 39.15 12.69
C SER A 13 -12.80 40.23 11.87
N ARG A 14 -12.08 41.04 11.10
CA ARG A 14 -12.66 42.05 10.21
C ARG A 14 -13.20 41.38 8.95
N SER A 15 -14.43 40.89 9.04
CA SER A 15 -15.18 40.34 7.91
C SER A 15 -15.33 41.44 6.83
N LEU A 16 -14.61 41.30 5.72
CA LEU A 16 -14.84 42.11 4.53
C LEU A 16 -16.25 41.77 4.02
N ARG A 17 -17.19 42.68 4.27
CA ARG A 17 -18.55 42.64 3.75
C ARG A 17 -18.49 42.87 2.25
N LEU A 18 -18.32 41.80 1.48
CA LEU A 18 -18.51 41.84 0.04
C LEU A 18 -20.01 41.76 -0.25
N GLN A 19 -20.53 42.83 -0.86
CA GLN A 19 -21.86 42.93 -1.44
C GLN A 19 -22.08 41.80 -2.47
N PRO A 20 -23.27 41.18 -2.55
CA PRO A 20 -23.59 40.29 -3.65
C PRO A 20 -24.09 41.11 -4.85
N GLU A 21 -23.21 41.39 -5.81
CA GLU A 21 -23.63 41.80 -7.15
C GLU A 21 -23.91 40.54 -7.99
N VAL A 22 -25.19 40.35 -8.35
CA VAL A 22 -25.62 39.32 -9.31
C VAL A 22 -25.69 39.98 -10.68
N PRO A 23 -25.02 39.39 -11.68
CA PRO A 23 -25.59 39.38 -13.03
C PRO A 23 -25.70 37.97 -13.58
N ALA A 24 -26.81 37.76 -14.29
CA ALA A 24 -27.21 36.57 -15.00
C ALA A 24 -26.37 36.31 -16.27
N THR A 25 -26.62 35.13 -16.84
CA THR A 25 -26.27 34.63 -18.19
C THR A 25 -24.90 33.99 -18.37
N GLY A 26 -24.90 32.80 -18.98
CA GLY A 26 -23.68 32.10 -19.38
C GLY A 26 -23.82 30.58 -19.45
N SER A 27 -24.70 30.09 -20.31
CA SER A 27 -24.68 28.70 -20.79
C SER A 27 -23.29 28.36 -21.34
N ARG A 28 -22.54 27.46 -20.68
CA ARG A 28 -21.34 26.84 -21.25
C ARG A 28 -21.35 25.33 -21.07
N SER A 29 -21.83 24.69 -22.15
CA SER A 29 -21.40 23.42 -22.73
C SER A 29 -20.52 22.49 -21.87
N LEU A 30 -21.11 21.35 -21.52
CA LEU A 30 -20.41 20.15 -21.03
C LEU A 30 -19.48 19.62 -22.13
N LEU A 31 -18.19 19.91 -22.04
CA LEU A 31 -17.17 19.17 -22.78
C LEU A 31 -16.84 17.90 -21.98
N SER A 32 -17.30 16.76 -22.48
CA SER A 32 -16.90 15.44 -21.98
C SER A 32 -15.41 15.23 -22.26
N ALA A 33 -14.57 15.38 -21.24
CA ALA A 33 -13.20 14.93 -21.30
C ALA A 33 -13.16 13.39 -21.20
N SER A 34 -13.16 12.73 -22.35
CA SER A 34 -12.91 11.29 -22.49
C SER A 34 -11.44 11.00 -22.13
N TYR A 35 -11.17 10.76 -20.85
CA TYR A 35 -9.84 10.39 -20.38
C TYR A 35 -9.58 8.91 -20.70
N SER A 36 -8.99 8.67 -21.88
CA SER A 36 -8.49 7.35 -22.26
C SER A 36 -7.23 7.00 -21.46
N HIS A 37 -7.39 6.20 -20.41
CA HIS A 37 -6.25 5.61 -19.70
C HIS A 37 -5.65 4.48 -20.54
N GLN A 38 -4.58 4.76 -21.30
CA GLN A 38 -3.76 3.71 -21.88
C GLN A 38 -2.87 3.10 -20.80
N ILE A 39 -3.29 1.96 -20.26
CA ILE A 39 -2.49 1.12 -19.36
C ILE A 39 -1.53 0.31 -20.22
N THR A 40 -0.34 0.85 -20.49
CA THR A 40 0.76 0.05 -21.04
C THR A 40 1.31 -0.85 -19.95
N ARG A 41 0.94 -2.13 -19.98
CA ARG A 41 1.59 -3.17 -19.17
C ARG A 41 2.96 -3.48 -19.79
N PRO A 42 4.08 -3.35 -19.07
CA PRO A 42 5.37 -3.83 -19.56
C PRO A 42 5.37 -5.36 -19.55
N VAL A 43 5.53 -5.98 -20.72
CA VAL A 43 5.78 -7.41 -20.86
C VAL A 43 7.26 -7.64 -20.55
N THR A 44 7.54 -8.33 -19.46
CA THR A 44 8.89 -8.80 -19.12
C THR A 44 9.30 -9.90 -20.10
N PRO A 45 10.47 -9.83 -20.75
CA PRO A 45 11.00 -10.95 -21.51
C PRO A 45 11.45 -12.06 -20.55
N LEU A 46 10.88 -13.25 -20.70
CA LEU A 46 11.38 -14.50 -20.12
C LEU A 46 12.73 -14.83 -20.75
N THR A 47 13.82 -14.54 -20.06
CA THR A 47 15.13 -15.11 -20.36
C THR A 47 15.15 -16.57 -19.91
N GLN A 48 14.77 -17.47 -20.82
CA GLN A 48 14.99 -18.91 -20.66
C GLN A 48 16.48 -19.20 -20.91
N SER A 49 17.28 -19.28 -19.86
CA SER A 49 18.61 -19.88 -19.94
C SER A 49 18.48 -21.40 -19.90
N SER A 50 18.48 -22.01 -21.09
CA SER A 50 18.57 -23.47 -21.23
C SER A 50 20.00 -23.93 -20.92
N LEU A 51 20.30 -24.19 -19.65
CA LEU A 51 21.47 -24.99 -19.30
C LEU A 51 21.12 -26.46 -19.49
N ARG A 52 21.45 -27.00 -20.67
CA ARG A 52 21.41 -28.45 -20.93
C ARG A 52 22.60 -29.10 -20.19
N PRO A 53 22.39 -30.03 -19.25
CA PRO A 53 23.49 -30.87 -18.79
C PRO A 53 23.81 -31.89 -19.89
N ARG A 54 25.01 -31.80 -20.43
CA ARG A 54 25.57 -32.80 -21.34
C ARG A 54 25.81 -34.08 -20.53
N LEU A 55 24.93 -35.06 -20.68
CA LEU A 55 25.13 -36.40 -20.11
C LEU A 55 26.26 -37.08 -20.88
N SER A 56 27.45 -37.13 -20.28
CA SER A 56 28.54 -38.00 -20.75
C SER A 56 28.18 -39.44 -20.41
N LEU A 57 27.85 -40.23 -21.43
CA LEU A 57 27.78 -41.69 -21.31
C LEU A 57 29.21 -42.23 -21.12
N ALA A 58 29.69 -42.26 -19.88
CA ALA A 58 30.85 -43.04 -19.51
C ALA A 58 30.42 -44.50 -19.38
N PHE A 59 30.73 -45.29 -20.40
CA PHE A 59 30.68 -46.75 -20.33
C PHE A 59 31.69 -47.23 -19.29
N ASN A 60 31.21 -47.59 -18.10
CA ASN A 60 32.00 -48.36 -17.15
C ASN A 60 31.60 -49.82 -17.28
N SER A 61 32.49 -50.60 -17.87
CA SER A 61 32.39 -52.05 -17.97
C SER A 61 32.54 -52.71 -16.60
N THR A 62 31.52 -53.47 -16.23
CA THR A 62 31.58 -54.76 -15.51
C THR A 62 32.27 -54.82 -14.14
N THR A 63 31.49 -55.07 -13.08
CA THR A 63 31.63 -56.26 -12.21
C THR A 63 30.46 -56.30 -11.23
N SER A 64 29.59 -57.29 -11.39
CA SER A 64 28.45 -57.56 -10.51
C SER A 64 28.93 -58.05 -9.14
N SER A 65 28.99 -57.16 -8.17
CA SER A 65 29.21 -57.48 -6.76
C SER A 65 28.03 -56.95 -5.94
N PRO A 66 27.14 -57.82 -5.42
CA PRO A 66 25.98 -57.39 -4.63
C PRO A 66 26.35 -56.91 -3.22
N LEU A 67 27.63 -56.93 -2.84
CA LEU A 67 28.08 -56.60 -1.48
C LEU A 67 28.53 -55.14 -1.30
N GLN A 68 28.71 -54.36 -2.37
CA GLN A 68 29.10 -52.94 -2.25
C GLN A 68 27.91 -51.97 -2.04
N SER A 69 26.67 -52.41 -2.27
CA SER A 69 25.47 -51.55 -2.13
C SER A 69 25.01 -51.30 -0.69
N LEU A 70 25.69 -51.89 0.31
CA LEU A 70 25.30 -51.81 1.72
C LEU A 70 26.08 -50.76 2.53
N LEU A 71 27.12 -50.14 1.97
CA LEU A 71 27.99 -49.20 2.70
C LEU A 71 27.71 -47.72 2.39
N LEU A 72 26.74 -47.43 1.52
CA LEU A 72 26.45 -46.06 1.11
C LEU A 72 24.94 -45.87 0.88
N SER A 73 24.16 -45.86 1.96
CA SER A 73 22.85 -45.22 1.90
C SER A 73 22.74 -44.19 3.02
N PRO A 74 22.68 -42.88 2.68
CA PRO A 74 22.68 -41.80 3.65
C PRO A 74 21.48 -41.93 4.57
N SER A 75 21.72 -41.68 5.85
CA SER A 75 20.69 -41.55 6.88
C SER A 75 19.44 -40.85 6.34
N PRO A 76 18.23 -41.35 6.65
CA PRO A 76 17.01 -40.58 6.44
C PRO A 76 16.97 -39.53 7.55
N PHE A 77 17.95 -38.63 7.57
CA PHE A 77 17.80 -37.33 8.19
C PHE A 77 16.80 -36.61 7.31
N PHE A 78 15.52 -36.97 7.49
CA PHE A 78 14.37 -36.20 7.09
C PHE A 78 14.59 -34.81 7.67
N GLN A 79 15.31 -33.98 6.92
CA GLN A 79 15.33 -32.53 7.05
C GLN A 79 13.94 -32.08 6.57
N GLN A 80 12.90 -32.47 7.32
CA GLN A 80 11.62 -31.80 7.28
C GLN A 80 11.92 -30.39 7.80
N GLN A 81 12.29 -29.50 6.89
CA GLN A 81 12.45 -28.10 7.19
C GLN A 81 11.09 -27.62 7.72
N GLN A 82 11.04 -27.30 9.00
CA GLN A 82 9.83 -26.78 9.62
C GLN A 82 9.47 -25.46 8.94
N ILE A 83 8.25 -25.36 8.41
CA ILE A 83 7.72 -24.11 7.85
C ILE A 83 7.60 -23.12 9.00
N ARG A 84 8.51 -22.14 9.06
CA ARG A 84 8.45 -21.05 10.04
C ARG A 84 7.63 -19.90 9.45
N PHE A 85 6.57 -19.51 10.15
CA PHE A 85 5.83 -18.31 9.80
C PHE A 85 6.68 -17.06 10.10
N ALA A 86 6.65 -16.08 9.20
CA ALA A 86 7.35 -14.82 9.39
C ALA A 86 6.88 -14.12 10.67
N GLN A 87 7.84 -13.56 11.43
CA GLN A 87 7.54 -12.80 12.64
C GLN A 87 6.70 -11.56 12.28
N ARG A 88 5.55 -11.42 12.94
CA ARG A 88 4.69 -10.24 12.86
C ARG A 88 5.30 -9.10 13.70
N GLY A 89 4.97 -7.84 13.40
CA GLY A 89 5.47 -6.69 14.17
C GLY A 89 5.92 -5.49 13.35
N THR A 90 6.00 -5.59 12.02
CA THR A 90 6.38 -4.48 11.13
C THR A 90 5.18 -3.69 10.60
N GLU A 91 3.96 -3.96 11.07
CA GLU A 91 2.72 -3.38 10.55
C GLU A 91 2.62 -1.86 10.74
N TYR A 92 3.09 -1.37 11.89
CA TYR A 92 3.03 0.06 12.19
C TYR A 92 4.37 0.73 11.93
N GLN A 93 4.49 1.32 10.74
CA GLN A 93 5.56 2.27 10.43
C GLN A 93 5.03 3.70 10.54
N PRO A 94 5.48 4.49 11.54
CA PRO A 94 4.86 5.78 11.84
C PRO A 94 5.18 6.81 10.75
N SER A 95 4.13 7.32 10.10
CA SER A 95 4.25 8.44 9.17
C SER A 95 3.11 9.44 9.37
N GLN A 96 3.45 10.69 9.72
CA GLN A 96 2.45 11.73 10.00
C GLN A 96 1.63 12.09 8.75
N ARG A 97 2.28 12.16 7.59
CA ARG A 97 1.61 12.43 6.30
C ARG A 97 0.55 11.36 6.00
N VAL A 98 0.93 10.09 6.12
CA VAL A 98 0.03 8.96 5.89
C VAL A 98 -1.11 8.97 6.92
N ARG A 99 -0.80 9.19 8.20
CA ARG A 99 -1.77 9.24 9.29
C ARG A 99 -2.84 10.31 9.06
N LYS A 100 -2.45 11.54 8.70
CA LYS A 100 -3.41 12.64 8.47
C LYS A 100 -4.21 12.45 7.17
N ARG A 101 -3.62 11.88 6.11
CA ARG A 101 -4.34 11.57 4.85
C ARG A 101 -5.36 10.44 5.02
N ARG A 102 -5.03 9.36 5.73
CA ARG A 102 -5.91 8.19 5.89
C ARG A 102 -6.96 8.38 6.99
N HIS A 103 -6.58 9.04 8.09
CA HIS A 103 -7.39 9.04 9.32
C HIS A 103 -7.69 10.43 9.88
N GLY A 104 -7.25 11.51 9.23
CA GLY A 104 -7.50 12.88 9.66
C GLY A 104 -8.94 13.37 9.38
N PHE A 105 -9.25 14.57 9.87
CA PHE A 105 -10.58 15.17 9.78
C PHE A 105 -11.09 15.32 8.36
N LEU A 106 -10.26 15.89 7.46
CA LEU A 106 -10.62 16.12 6.06
C LEU A 106 -10.95 14.81 5.34
N ALA A 107 -10.21 13.74 5.64
CA ALA A 107 -10.47 12.42 5.07
C ALA A 107 -11.84 11.87 5.48
N ARG A 108 -12.28 12.15 6.71
CA ARG A 108 -13.61 11.76 7.19
C ARG A 108 -14.71 12.66 6.61
N LYS A 109 -14.49 13.98 6.53
CA LYS A 109 -15.49 14.93 6.00
C LYS A 109 -15.82 14.68 4.52
N ARG A 110 -14.83 14.24 3.72
CA ARG A 110 -14.98 14.04 2.27
C ARG A 110 -16.05 13.01 1.89
N SER A 111 -16.11 11.86 2.56
CA SER A 111 -17.05 10.78 2.20
C SER A 111 -18.34 10.81 3.03
N LYS A 112 -19.43 10.26 2.48
CA LYS A 112 -20.70 10.11 3.21
C LYS A 112 -20.53 9.24 4.46
N GLY A 113 -19.79 8.13 4.34
CA GLY A 113 -19.48 7.25 5.47
C GLY A 113 -18.63 7.93 6.55
N GLY A 114 -17.63 8.71 6.15
CA GLY A 114 -16.79 9.43 7.11
C GLY A 114 -17.55 10.52 7.87
N ARG A 115 -18.50 11.21 7.23
CA ARG A 115 -19.42 12.15 7.91
C ARG A 115 -20.27 11.45 8.98
N LYS A 116 -20.79 10.24 8.69
CA LYS A 116 -21.51 9.42 9.69
C LYS A 116 -20.62 9.03 10.86
N ILE A 117 -19.34 8.71 10.62
CA ILE A 117 -18.37 8.43 11.70
C ILE A 117 -18.20 9.65 12.59
N LEU A 118 -18.02 10.85 12.01
CA LEU A 118 -17.89 12.09 12.79
C LEU A 118 -19.13 12.34 13.64
N ALA A 119 -20.33 12.24 13.07
CA ALA A 119 -21.59 12.42 13.79
C ALA A 119 -21.73 11.44 14.97
N ARG A 120 -21.41 10.15 14.77
CA ARG A 120 -21.43 9.14 15.84
C ARG A 120 -20.42 9.46 16.95
N ARG A 121 -19.23 9.95 16.59
CA ARG A 121 -18.17 10.29 17.57
C ARG A 121 -18.54 11.53 18.38
N LEU A 122 -19.19 12.51 17.76
CA LEU A 122 -19.76 13.69 18.42
C LEU A 122 -20.87 13.30 19.38
N ALA A 123 -21.85 12.49 18.92
CA ALA A 123 -22.94 12.02 19.76
C ALA A 123 -22.45 11.22 20.98
N LYS A 124 -21.34 10.48 20.84
CA LYS A 124 -20.70 9.77 21.96
C LYS A 124 -19.87 10.69 22.87
N GLY A 125 -19.59 11.94 22.49
CA GLY A 125 -18.76 12.86 23.28
C GLY A 125 -17.27 12.49 23.30
N ARG A 126 -16.72 11.91 22.22
CA ARG A 126 -15.28 11.57 22.18
C ARG A 126 -14.43 12.86 22.22
N LYS A 127 -13.49 12.95 23.17
CA LYS A 127 -12.52 14.05 23.29
C LYS A 127 -11.81 14.39 21.98
N TYR A 128 -11.45 13.36 21.20
CA TYR A 128 -10.84 13.52 19.88
C TYR A 128 -11.70 12.85 18.81
N LEU A 129 -12.11 13.61 17.79
CA LEU A 129 -12.93 13.07 16.70
C LEU A 129 -12.09 12.35 15.64
N THR A 130 -10.88 12.84 15.34
CA THR A 130 -9.96 12.24 14.37
C THR A 130 -8.52 12.48 14.78
N HIS A 131 -7.60 11.91 14.00
CA HIS A 131 -6.16 12.12 14.10
C HIS A 131 -5.70 13.51 13.68
#